data_AF-A0A9Q3IU83-F1
#
_entry.id   AF-A0A9Q3IU83-F1
#
_cell.length_a   1.000
_cell.length_b   1.000
_cell.length_c   1.000
_cell.angle_alpha   90.00
_cell.angle_beta   90.00
_cell.angle_gamma   90.00
#
_symmetry.space_group_name_H-M   'P 1'
#
loop_
_entity.id
_entity.type
_entity.pdbx_description
1 polymer ?
#
loop_
_entity_poly.entity_id
_entity_poly.type
_entity_poly.pdbx_seq_one_letter_code
_entity_poly.pdbx_strand_id
1 'polypeptide(L)'
;MWNRTSKKGNRWNNAVKVRLTEELSRKHPALPVSLVKPYFQTGEDKFTSREKTTTPPDIVVIEDSLGSVKNIINSRKIRLNGKDQRQYLAGFENHTADKDKWLAEDAMPDGNLHLRRSRASGRNEQSHQ
;
A
#
# COMPACT_ATOMS: atom_id res chain seq x y z
N MET A 1 38.05 -14.29 -37.05
CA MET A 1 38.76 -14.15 -35.75
C MET A 1 39.51 -12.84 -35.83
N TRP A 2 39.26 -11.79 -35.06
CA TRP A 2 39.11 -11.68 -33.61
C TRP A 2 37.94 -10.75 -33.24
N ASN A 3 37.16 -11.14 -32.23
CA ASN A 3 36.20 -10.25 -31.57
C ASN A 3 36.93 -9.42 -30.50
N ARG A 4 36.62 -8.12 -30.44
CA ARG A 4 36.90 -7.31 -29.24
C ARG A 4 35.65 -6.50 -28.91
N THR A 5 34.90 -6.96 -27.94
CA THR A 5 33.78 -6.22 -27.34
C THR A 5 34.34 -5.07 -26.50
N SER A 6 33.82 -3.86 -26.70
CA SER A 6 33.91 -2.81 -25.69
C SER A 6 32.65 -1.96 -25.75
N LYS A 7 31.68 -2.30 -24.90
CA LYS A 7 30.62 -1.38 -24.49
C LYS A 7 31.29 -0.20 -23.78
N LYS A 8 31.56 0.89 -24.47
CA LYS A 8 31.79 2.20 -23.84
C LYS A 8 30.46 2.95 -23.82
N GLY A 9 29.79 2.87 -22.68
CA GLY A 9 28.62 3.70 -22.40
C GLY A 9 29.00 5.18 -22.48
N ASN A 10 28.17 5.98 -23.15
CA ASN A 10 28.30 7.42 -23.17
C ASN A 10 28.10 7.94 -21.73
N ARG A 11 29.17 8.45 -21.10
CA ARG A 11 29.16 9.06 -19.76
C ARG A 11 28.71 10.53 -19.76
N TRP A 12 27.88 10.93 -20.72
CA TRP A 12 27.46 12.33 -20.87
C TRP A 12 25.93 12.41 -20.96
N ASN A 13 25.25 12.04 -19.86
CA ASN A 13 23.78 12.09 -19.75
C ASN A 13 23.21 13.52 -19.66
N ASN A 14 24.07 14.56 -19.63
CA ASN A 14 23.67 15.94 -19.36
C ASN A 14 23.89 16.88 -20.56
N ALA A 15 23.86 16.35 -21.79
CA ALA A 15 23.98 17.15 -23.00
C ALA A 15 22.58 17.59 -23.49
N VAL A 16 22.35 18.91 -23.59
CA VAL A 16 21.11 19.48 -24.13
C VAL A 16 21.31 19.81 -25.61
N LYS A 17 20.50 19.22 -26.50
CA LYS A 17 20.53 19.51 -27.93
C LYS A 17 19.58 20.68 -28.23
N VAL A 18 20.15 21.85 -28.54
CA VAL A 18 19.38 23.04 -28.91
C VAL A 18 19.24 23.10 -30.44
N ARG A 19 18.01 23.29 -30.94
CA ARG A 19 17.74 23.62 -32.36
C ARG A 19 17.49 25.13 -32.47
N LEU A 20 18.29 25.82 -33.27
CA LEU A 20 18.15 27.24 -33.53
C LEU A 20 17.29 27.47 -34.79
N THR A 21 16.52 28.55 -34.82
CA THR A 21 15.81 29.01 -36.04
C THR A 21 16.78 29.65 -37.04
N GLU A 22 16.41 29.75 -38.32
CA GLU A 22 17.32 30.16 -39.41
C GLU A 22 18.00 31.52 -39.20
N GLU A 23 17.34 32.46 -38.55
CA GLU A 23 17.91 33.79 -38.27
C GLU A 23 18.99 33.76 -37.16
N LEU A 24 18.81 32.87 -36.18
CA LEU A 24 19.72 32.69 -35.04
C LEU A 24 20.87 31.74 -35.35
N SER A 25 20.78 30.92 -36.41
CA SER A 25 21.87 30.02 -36.84
C SER A 25 23.01 30.76 -37.54
N ARG A 26 22.76 31.97 -38.08
CA ARG A 26 23.75 32.81 -38.76
C ARG A 26 24.65 33.61 -37.80
N LYS A 27 24.26 33.75 -36.54
CA LYS A 27 25.05 34.42 -35.49
C LYS A 27 25.75 33.36 -34.64
N HIS A 28 26.93 33.68 -34.09
CA HIS A 28 27.57 32.77 -33.13
C HIS A 28 26.62 32.54 -31.93
N PRO A 29 26.35 31.28 -31.54
CA PRO A 29 25.41 30.99 -30.46
C PRO A 29 25.97 31.50 -29.13
N ALA A 30 25.50 32.67 -28.69
CA ALA A 30 25.76 33.19 -27.36
C ALA A 30 24.67 32.66 -26.42
N LEU A 31 24.87 31.44 -25.90
CA LEU A 31 24.02 30.92 -24.83
C LEU A 31 24.36 31.70 -23.55
N PRO A 32 23.37 32.28 -22.84
CA PRO A 32 23.66 32.87 -21.55
C PRO A 32 24.15 31.76 -20.64
N VAL A 33 25.37 31.94 -20.13
CA VAL A 33 26.11 30.96 -19.31
C VAL A 33 25.34 30.63 -18.01
N SER A 34 24.32 31.41 -17.67
CA SER A 34 23.39 31.20 -16.57
C SER A 34 22.36 30.07 -16.79
N LEU A 35 22.16 29.58 -18.02
CA LEU A 35 21.22 28.48 -18.30
C LEU A 35 21.78 27.09 -17.99
N VAL A 36 23.09 26.96 -17.78
CA VAL A 36 23.71 25.67 -17.42
C VAL A 36 24.09 25.71 -15.96
N LYS A 37 23.16 25.30 -15.10
CA LYS A 37 23.44 25.12 -13.66
C LYS A 37 24.21 23.81 -13.51
N PRO A 38 25.49 23.82 -13.06
CA PRO A 38 26.22 22.59 -12.83
C PRO A 38 25.62 21.86 -11.64
N TYR A 39 25.04 20.69 -11.88
CA TYR A 39 24.62 19.79 -10.81
C TYR A 39 25.84 19.04 -10.30
N PHE A 40 26.36 19.46 -9.15
CA PHE A 40 27.39 18.70 -8.44
C PHE A 40 26.72 17.53 -7.73
N GLN A 41 27.36 16.36 -7.79
CA GLN A 41 26.97 15.26 -6.91
C GLN A 41 27.11 15.75 -5.46
N THR A 42 26.06 15.57 -4.68
CA THR A 42 26.06 16.00 -3.30
C THR A 42 27.00 15.07 -2.52
N GLY A 43 28.20 15.55 -2.20
CA GLY A 43 29.12 14.83 -1.33
C GLY A 43 28.54 14.71 0.07
N GLU A 44 28.65 13.52 0.66
CA GLU A 44 28.11 13.22 2.00
C GLU A 44 28.71 14.14 3.07
N ASP A 45 29.97 14.55 2.89
CA ASP A 45 30.70 15.44 3.81
C ASP A 45 30.08 16.85 3.92
N LYS A 46 29.35 17.31 2.90
CA LYS A 46 28.73 18.65 2.92
C LYS A 46 27.37 18.67 3.62
N PHE A 47 26.81 17.50 3.92
CA PHE A 47 25.48 17.36 4.52
C PHE A 47 25.53 16.33 5.65
N THR A 48 26.38 16.58 6.64
CA THR A 48 26.56 15.72 7.83
C THR A 48 25.27 15.49 8.62
N SER A 49 24.31 16.43 8.54
CA SER A 49 23.00 16.32 9.20
C SER A 49 21.97 15.47 8.44
N ARG A 50 22.30 14.95 7.25
CA ARG A 50 21.42 13.99 6.56
C ARG A 50 21.69 12.60 7.13
N GLU A 51 20.94 12.24 8.16
CA GLU A 51 20.88 10.85 8.58
C GLU A 51 20.39 10.00 7.39
N LYS A 52 21.23 9.08 6.92
CA LYS A 52 20.83 8.09 5.94
C LYS A 52 19.85 7.14 6.62
N THR A 53 18.56 7.42 6.54
CA THR A 53 17.54 6.45 6.94
C THR A 53 17.59 5.30 5.92
N THR A 54 18.40 4.29 6.19
CA THR A 54 18.63 3.14 5.29
C THR A 54 17.51 2.11 5.31
N THR A 55 16.57 2.24 6.23
CA THR A 55 15.43 1.33 6.33
C THR A 55 14.14 2.03 5.89
N PRO A 56 13.43 1.53 4.86
CA PRO A 56 12.03 1.88 4.73
C PRO A 56 11.34 1.49 6.06
N PRO A 57 10.38 2.30 6.55
CA PRO A 57 9.63 1.91 7.74
C PRO A 57 8.98 0.55 7.47
N ASP A 58 9.15 -0.39 8.41
CA ASP A 58 8.33 -1.61 8.40
C ASP A 58 6.87 -1.16 8.34
N ILE A 59 6.16 -1.59 7.30
CA ILE A 59 4.72 -1.42 7.23
C ILE A 59 4.18 -2.31 8.34
N VAL A 60 3.97 -1.72 9.51
CA VAL A 60 3.17 -2.34 10.55
C VAL A 60 1.77 -2.43 9.92
N VAL A 61 1.40 -3.63 9.48
CA VAL A 61 -0.01 -3.96 9.27
C VAL A 61 -0.60 -3.76 10.65
N ILE A 62 -1.21 -2.60 10.87
CA ILE A 62 -2.09 -2.40 12.00
C ILE A 62 -3.17 -3.43 11.75
N GLU A 63 -3.07 -4.60 12.41
CA GLU A 63 -4.23 -5.42 12.59
C GLU A 63 -5.23 -4.47 13.21
N ASP A 64 -6.22 -4.04 12.42
CA ASP A 64 -7.37 -3.30 12.92
C ASP A 64 -7.82 -4.14 14.11
N SER A 65 -7.51 -3.69 15.33
CA SER A 65 -7.89 -4.38 16.53
C SER A 65 -9.39 -4.51 16.41
N LEU A 66 -9.85 -5.73 16.11
CA LEU A 66 -11.25 -5.99 15.80
C LEU A 66 -12.00 -5.43 16.99
N GLY A 67 -12.75 -4.35 16.75
CA GLY A 67 -13.45 -3.65 17.81
C GLY A 67 -14.37 -4.61 18.56
N SER A 68 -14.94 -4.15 19.67
CA SER A 68 -15.96 -4.92 20.37
C SER A 68 -17.06 -5.34 19.40
N VAL A 69 -17.37 -6.64 19.35
CA VAL A 69 -18.45 -7.16 18.51
C VAL A 69 -19.77 -6.72 19.15
N LYS A 70 -20.62 -6.06 18.38
CA LYS A 70 -21.94 -5.63 18.85
C LYS A 70 -22.94 -6.77 18.73
N ASN A 71 -23.07 -7.32 17.53
CA ASN A 71 -24.05 -8.35 17.21
C ASN A 71 -23.62 -9.22 16.02
N ILE A 72 -24.24 -10.39 15.93
CA ILE A 72 -24.10 -11.28 14.78
C ILE A 72 -25.31 -11.07 13.89
N ILE A 73 -25.04 -10.75 12.63
CA ILE A 73 -26.06 -10.40 11.64
C ILE A 73 -26.50 -11.63 10.86
N ASN A 74 -25.54 -12.47 10.46
CA ASN A 74 -25.81 -13.64 9.63
C ASN A 74 -24.80 -14.77 9.88
N SER A 75 -25.09 -15.97 9.38
CA SER A 75 -24.21 -17.14 9.44
C SER A 75 -24.15 -17.86 8.09
N ARG A 76 -22.98 -18.40 7.75
CA ARG A 76 -22.78 -19.23 6.56
C ARG A 76 -21.89 -20.43 6.86
N LYS A 77 -22.01 -21.48 6.06
CA LYS A 77 -21.08 -22.63 6.08
C LYS A 77 -20.14 -22.49 4.89
N ILE A 78 -18.85 -22.65 5.14
CA ILE A 78 -17.81 -22.66 4.12
C ILE A 78 -16.96 -23.92 4.27
N ARG A 79 -16.35 -24.38 3.18
CA ARG A 79 -15.37 -25.46 3.22
C ARG A 79 -13.98 -24.87 2.99
N LEU A 80 -13.16 -24.86 4.02
CA LEU A 80 -11.79 -24.33 3.98
C LEU A 80 -10.82 -25.46 4.32
N ASN A 81 -9.81 -25.69 3.46
CA ASN A 81 -8.83 -26.78 3.63
C ASN A 81 -9.49 -28.17 3.80
N GLY A 82 -10.57 -28.43 3.07
CA GLY A 82 -11.30 -29.70 3.10
C GLY A 82 -12.20 -29.90 4.33
N LYS A 83 -12.18 -28.99 5.32
CA LYS A 83 -13.02 -29.01 6.52
C LYS A 83 -14.18 -28.04 6.39
N ASP A 84 -15.36 -28.47 6.83
CA ASP A 84 -16.52 -27.59 6.90
C ASP A 84 -16.42 -26.73 8.17
N GLN A 85 -16.47 -25.42 7.99
CA GLN A 85 -16.42 -24.43 9.06
C GLN A 85 -17.60 -23.47 8.94
N ARG A 86 -18.16 -23.07 10.09
CA ARG A 86 -19.17 -21.99 10.13
C ARG A 86 -18.47 -20.65 10.30
N GLN A 87 -18.92 -19.67 9.53
CA GLN A 87 -18.55 -18.27 9.69
C GLN A 87 -19.79 -17.47 10.05
N TYR A 88 -19.58 -16.39 10.80
CA TYR A 88 -20.63 -15.47 11.20
C TYR A 88 -20.24 -14.06 10.78
N LEU A 89 -21.22 -13.31 10.29
CA LEU A 89 -21.05 -11.90 9.95
C LEU A 89 -21.19 -11.08 11.23
N ALA A 90 -20.07 -10.56 11.71
CA ALA A 90 -19.97 -9.79 12.94
C ALA A 90 -20.07 -8.29 12.60
N GLY A 91 -21.03 -7.61 13.24
CA GLY A 91 -21.12 -6.16 13.25
C GLY A 91 -20.37 -5.59 14.44
N PHE A 92 -19.57 -4.55 14.21
CA PHE A 92 -18.72 -3.94 15.24
C PHE A 92 -19.36 -2.71 15.87
N GLU A 93 -19.08 -2.50 17.15
CA GLU A 93 -19.54 -1.30 17.86
C GLU A 93 -18.84 -0.05 17.31
N ASN A 94 -19.59 1.04 17.11
CA ASN A 94 -19.10 2.30 16.54
C ASN A 94 -18.53 2.23 15.12
N HIS A 95 -18.84 1.17 14.37
CA HIS A 95 -18.46 1.02 12.98
C HIS A 95 -19.70 0.96 12.07
N THR A 96 -19.54 1.41 10.82
CA THR A 96 -20.58 1.30 9.79
C THR A 96 -20.63 -0.12 9.21
N ALA A 97 -21.77 -0.46 8.60
CA ALA A 97 -21.99 -1.79 8.00
C ALA A 97 -20.96 -2.18 6.94
N ASP A 98 -20.29 -1.20 6.31
CA ASP A 98 -19.20 -1.44 5.36
C ASP A 98 -17.99 -2.16 5.99
N LYS A 99 -17.87 -2.11 7.33
CA LYS A 99 -16.78 -2.72 8.08
C LYS A 99 -17.17 -4.05 8.73
N ASP A 100 -18.36 -4.58 8.44
CA ASP A 100 -18.78 -5.88 8.92
C ASP A 100 -17.92 -6.98 8.30
N LYS A 101 -17.46 -7.93 9.13
CA LYS A 101 -16.51 -8.97 8.69
C LYS A 101 -17.06 -10.36 8.98
N TRP A 102 -16.80 -11.28 8.04
CA TRP A 102 -17.05 -12.72 8.24
C TRP A 102 -15.92 -13.31 9.09
N LEU A 103 -16.26 -13.73 10.30
CA LEU A 103 -15.30 -14.29 11.25
C LEU A 103 -15.67 -15.73 11.62
N ALA A 104 -14.65 -16.51 11.97
CA ALA A 104 -14.82 -17.80 12.63
C ALA A 104 -15.19 -17.61 14.11
N GLU A 105 -15.81 -18.62 14.71
CA GLU A 105 -16.16 -18.62 16.14
C GLU A 105 -14.96 -18.30 17.04
N ASP A 106 -13.80 -18.89 16.75
CA ASP A 106 -12.56 -18.69 17.52
C ASP A 106 -11.91 -17.31 17.32
N ALA A 107 -12.24 -16.62 16.23
CA ALA A 107 -11.65 -15.33 15.87
C ALA A 107 -12.43 -14.13 16.44
N MET A 108 -13.57 -14.36 17.09
CA MET A 108 -14.41 -13.30 17.66
C MET A 108 -14.12 -13.11 19.16
N PRO A 109 -13.88 -11.86 19.61
CA PRO A 109 -13.94 -11.53 21.03
C PRO A 109 -15.31 -11.88 21.60
N ASP A 110 -15.34 -12.60 22.73
CA ASP A 110 -16.57 -13.02 23.42
C ASP A 110 -17.61 -13.75 22.53
N GLY A 111 -17.14 -14.45 21.48
CA GLY A 111 -18.00 -15.06 20.46
C GLY A 111 -19.14 -15.92 21.02
N ASN A 112 -18.89 -16.68 22.09
CA ASN A 112 -19.89 -17.51 22.76
C ASN A 112 -21.11 -16.71 23.27
N LEU A 113 -20.89 -15.53 23.84
CA LEU A 113 -21.96 -14.68 24.36
C LEU A 113 -22.84 -14.17 23.21
N HIS A 114 -22.21 -13.66 22.16
CA HIS A 114 -22.90 -13.12 20.98
C HIS A 114 -23.64 -14.22 20.21
N LEU A 115 -23.04 -15.40 20.07
CA LEU A 115 -23.68 -16.56 19.44
C LEU A 115 -24.87 -17.06 20.24
N ARG A 116 -24.79 -17.09 21.57
CA ARG A 116 -25.93 -17.46 22.42
C ARG A 116 -27.09 -16.49 22.24
N ARG A 117 -26.83 -15.18 22.22
CA ARG A 117 -27.85 -14.15 21.98
C ARG A 117 -28.47 -14.30 20.59
N SER A 118 -27.66 -14.43 19.55
CA SER A 118 -28.11 -14.61 18.15
C SER A 118 -28.99 -15.86 17.98
N ARG A 119 -28.58 -17.00 18.56
CA ARG A 119 -29.36 -18.24 18.54
C ARG A 119 -30.68 -18.12 19.31
N ALA A 120 -30.73 -17.31 20.37
CA ALA A 120 -31.97 -17.05 21.11
C ALA A 120 -32.92 -16.15 20.30
N SER A 121 -32.41 -15.10 19.66
CA SER A 121 -33.20 -14.21 18.80
C SER A 121 -33.81 -14.94 17.60
N GLY A 122 -33.04 -15.78 16.91
CA GLY A 122 -33.55 -16.52 15.75
C GLY A 122 -34.66 -17.55 16.07
N ARG A 123 -34.79 -17.99 17.34
CA ARG A 123 -35.90 -18.86 17.76
C ARG A 123 -37.22 -18.12 17.84
N ASN A 124 -37.20 -16.84 18.24
CA ASN A 124 -38.42 -16.03 18.37
C ASN A 124 -38.96 -15.57 17.01
N GLU A 125 -38.10 -15.39 16.01
CA GLU A 125 -38.52 -15.03 14.65
C GLU A 125 -39.20 -16.21 13.94
N GLN A 126 -38.81 -17.46 14.27
CA GLN A 126 -39.43 -18.67 13.72
C GLN A 126 -40.75 -19.06 14.42
N SER A 127 -41.04 -18.55 15.61
CA SER A 127 -42.29 -18.84 16.34
C SER A 127 -43.47 -17.95 15.94
N HIS A 128 -43.24 -16.96 15.08
CA HIS A 128 -44.27 -16.04 14.56
C HIS A 128 -44.60 -16.25 13.07
N GLN A 129 -44.19 -17.38 12.50
CA GLN A 129 -44.59 -17.83 11.17
C GLN A 129 -45.46 -19.07 11.23
#